data_AF-A0A4Q0UZ25-F1
#
_entry.id   AF-A0A4Q0UZ25-F1
#
_cell.length_a   1.000
_cell.length_b   1.000
_cell.length_c   1.000
_cell.angle_alpha   90.00
_cell.angle_beta   90.00
_cell.angle_gamma   90.00
#
_symmetry.space_group_name_H-M   'P 1'
#
loop_
_entity.id
_entity.type
_entity.pdbx_description
1 polymer ?
#
loop_
_entity_poly.entity_id
_entity_poly.type
_entity_poly.pdbx_seq_one_letter_code
_entity_poly.pdbx_strand_id
1 'polypeptide(L)' 'MPKEGQINILAIPYKNFKHKIRLTKRFLNRYMIQDLGGVLYMERREEYENKNK' A
#
# COMPACT_ATOMS: atom_id res chain seq x y z
N MET A 1 -22.32 1.89 -9.11
CA MET A 1 -21.53 3.12 -9.32
C MET A 1 -20.27 3.00 -8.47
N PRO A 2 -19.05 3.06 -9.04
CA PRO A 2 -17.84 3.08 -8.24
C PRO A 2 -17.90 4.36 -7.38
N LYS A 3 -17.77 4.23 -6.06
CA LYS A 3 -17.70 5.40 -5.17
C LYS A 3 -16.46 6.19 -5.56
N GLU A 4 -16.66 7.44 -5.96
CA GLU A 4 -15.58 8.33 -6.38
C GLU A 4 -14.45 8.37 -5.33
N GLY A 5 -13.21 8.14 -5.79
CA GLY A 5 -12.00 8.62 -5.12
C GLY A 5 -11.24 7.67 -4.19
N GLN A 6 -11.57 6.37 -4.10
CA GLN A 6 -10.76 5.47 -3.27
C GLN A 6 -9.44 5.11 -4.00
N ILE A 7 -8.33 5.67 -3.52
CA ILE A 7 -6.99 5.34 -4.03
C ILE A 7 -6.67 3.89 -3.65
N ASN A 8 -6.87 3.00 -4.61
CA ASN A 8 -6.63 1.56 -4.46
C ASN A 8 -5.14 1.21 -4.58
N ILE A 9 -4.38 2.05 -5.29
CA ILE A 9 -2.97 1.80 -5.62
C ILE A 9 -2.11 2.99 -5.14
N LEU A 10 -1.00 2.69 -4.47
CA LEU A 10 0.02 3.65 -4.08
C LEU A 10 1.38 3.20 -4.61
N ALA A 11 2.21 4.17 -5.01
CA ALA A 11 3.62 3.95 -5.35
C ALA A 11 4.47 4.92 -4.55
N ILE A 12 5.30 4.42 -3.62
CA ILE A 12 6.08 5.26 -2.71
C ILE A 12 7.58 4.99 -2.91
N PRO A 13 8.38 5.99 -3.34
CA PRO A 13 9.82 5.84 -3.41
C PRO A 13 10.45 5.77 -2.00
N TYR A 14 11.52 5.00 -1.86
CA TYR A 14 12.30 4.92 -0.63
C TYR A 14 13.76 5.26 -0.87
N LYS A 15 14.41 5.87 0.13
CA LYS A 15 15.77 6.41 0.00
C LYS A 15 16.85 5.40 0.39
N ASN A 16 16.52 4.46 1.27
CA ASN A 16 17.42 3.45 1.79
C ASN A 16 16.63 2.27 2.37
N PHE A 17 17.35 1.19 2.72
CA PHE A 17 16.74 -0.03 3.26
C PHE A 17 15.92 0.21 4.53
N LYS A 18 16.39 1.08 5.44
CA LYS A 18 15.65 1.41 6.67
C LYS A 18 14.32 2.11 6.35
N HIS A 19 14.31 3.02 5.37
CA HIS A 19 13.09 3.70 4.92
C HIS A 19 12.11 2.72 4.29
N LYS A 20 12.60 1.79 3.43
CA LYS A 20 11.80 0.70 2.87
C LYS A 20 11.09 -0.10 3.96
N ILE A 21 11.83 -0.62 4.95
CA ILE A 21 11.25 -1.44 6.03
C ILE A 21 10.20 -0.66 6.83
N ARG A 22 10.44 0.63 7.11
CA ARG A 22 9.47 1.48 7.81
C ARG A 22 8.15 1.62 7.02
N LEU A 23 8.25 1.88 5.72
CA LEU A 23 7.08 1.97 4.84
C LEU A 23 6.34 0.63 4.77
N THR A 24 7.06 -0.47 4.53
CA THR A 24 6.46 -1.81 4.48
C THR A 24 5.68 -2.10 5.76
N LYS A 25 6.27 -1.91 6.95
CA LYS A 25 5.59 -2.14 8.24
C LYS A 25 4.34 -1.28 8.42
N ARG A 26 4.38 -0.02 7.99
CA ARG A 26 3.25 0.92 8.12
C ARG A 26 2.04 0.47 7.31
N PHE A 27 2.24 -0.16 6.15
CA PHE A 27 1.18 -0.47 5.20
C PHE A 27 0.84 -1.95 5.08
N LEU A 28 1.66 -2.86 5.63
CA LEU A 28 1.54 -4.33 5.47
C LEU A 28 0.15 -4.89 5.79
N ASN A 29 -0.55 -4.29 6.76
CA ASN A 29 -1.86 -4.78 7.17
C ASN A 29 -2.95 -4.47 6.14
N ARG A 30 -2.87 -3.32 5.44
CA ARG A 30 -3.94 -2.83 4.55
C ARG A 30 -3.64 -3.03 3.07
N TYR A 31 -2.36 -3.25 2.75
CA TYR A 31 -1.88 -3.30 1.39
C TYR A 31 -1.08 -4.58 1.14
N MET A 32 -1.28 -5.20 -0.03
CA MET A 32 -0.28 -6.04 -0.66
C MET A 32 0.86 -5.14 -1.14
N ILE A 33 2.11 -5.50 -0.86
CA ILE A 33 3.27 -4.66 -1.13
C ILE A 33 4.24 -5.41 -2.03
N GLN A 34 4.66 -4.79 -3.12
CA GLN A 34 5.68 -5.28 -4.03
C GLN A 34 6.82 -4.26 -4.13
N ASP A 35 8.05 -4.74 -4.05
CA ASP A 35 9.24 -3.89 -4.25
C ASP A 35 9.68 -3.93 -5.71
N LEU A 36 9.79 -2.75 -6.32
CA LEU A 36 10.21 -2.57 -7.71
C LEU A 36 11.63 -2.03 -7.84
N GLY A 37 12.42 -2.02 -6.75
CA GLY A 37 13.82 -1.57 -6.78
C GLY A 37 13.93 -0.04 -6.68
N GLY A 38 13.54 0.52 -5.54
CA GLY A 38 13.57 1.96 -5.24
C GLY A 38 12.17 2.56 -5.01
N VAL A 39 11.13 1.81 -5.37
CA VAL A 39 9.73 2.16 -5.16
C VAL A 39 8.98 0.96 -4.60
N LEU A 40 8.15 1.19 -3.58
CA LEU A 40 7.18 0.22 -3.12
C LEU A 40 5.84 0.45 -3.83
N TYR A 41 5.45 -0.50 -4.67
CA TYR A 41 4.11 -0.60 -5.22
C TYR A 41 3.20 -1.25 -4.17
N MET A 42 2.02 -0.67 -3.96
CA MET A 42 1.08 -1.12 -2.93
C MET A 42 -0.34 -1.13 -3.47
N GLU A 43 -1.02 -2.25 -3.29
CA GLU A 43 -2.42 -2.43 -3.68
C GLU A 43 -3.26 -2.76 -2.46
N ARG A 44 -4.38 -2.05 -2.26
CA ARG A 44 -5.24 -2.22 -1.08
C ARG A 44 -5.89 -3.60 -1.11
N ARG A 45 -5.92 -4.29 0.04
CA ARG A 45 -6.63 -5.57 0.18
C ARG A 45 -8.13 -5.32 0.34
N GLU A 46 -8.94 -5.93 -0.53
CA GLU A 46 -10.42 -5.80 -0.52
C GLU A 46 -11.05 -6.24 0.82
N GLU A 47 -10.45 -7.19 1.53
CA GLU A 47 -10.94 -7.70 2.81
C GLU A 47 -11.08 -6.62 3.91
N TYR A 48 -10.31 -5.53 3.83
CA TYR A 48 -10.42 -4.43 4.78
C TYR A 48 -11.54 -3.43 4.45
N GLU A 49 -12.08 -3.44 3.23
CA GLU A 49 -13.22 -2.61 2.87
C GLU A 49 -14.53 -3.18 3.40
N ASN A 50 -14.64 -4.51 3.46
CA ASN A 50 -15.85 -5.19 3.93
C ASN A 50 -16.02 -5.24 5.45
N LYS A 51 -14.97 -4.97 6.25
CA LYS A 51 -15.05 -4.92 7.73
C LYS A 51 -15.57 -3.60 8.29
N ASN A 52 -15.71 -2.57 7.46
CA ASN A 52 -16.19 -1.24 7.87
C ASN A 52 -17.56 -0.88 7.24
N LYS A 53 -18.31 -1.90 6.78
CA LYS A 53 -19.69 -1.78 6.29
C LYS A 53 -20.63 -2.41 7.30
#